data_AF-A0AB38FFP6-F1
#
_entry.id   AF-A0AB38FFP6-F1
#
_cell.length_a   1.000
_cell.length_b   1.000
_cell.length_c   1.000
_cell.angle_alpha   90.00
_cell.angle_beta   90.00
_cell.angle_gamma   90.00
#
_symmetry.space_group_name_H-M   'P 1'
#
loop_
_entity.id
_entity.type
_entity.pdbx_description
1 polymer ?
#
loop_
_entity_poly.entity_id
_entity_poly.type
_entity_poly.pdbx_seq_one_letter_code
_entity_poly.pdbx_strand_id
1 'polypeptide(L)'
;MARMPKGTTSNGLREYLLREAEEFRNIYGYIDPKVFAELSGPVQMLASGQPVQLRRYQLPDDHYARNAGQPHDVLILDAANVLHLEG
;
A
#
# COMPACT_ATOMS: atom_id res chain seq x y z
N MET A 1 -11.19 5.46 -8.54
CA MET A 1 -10.81 6.19 -7.30
C MET A 1 -11.73 5.73 -6.18
N ALA A 2 -11.48 4.54 -5.63
CA ALA A 2 -12.26 4.00 -4.53
C ALA A 2 -11.89 4.76 -3.25
N ARG A 3 -12.82 5.55 -2.70
CA ARG A 3 -12.63 6.19 -1.40
C ARG A 3 -12.54 5.12 -0.32
N MET A 4 -11.52 5.19 0.52
CA MET A 4 -11.50 4.39 1.75
C MET A 4 -12.70 4.77 2.62
N PRO A 5 -13.37 3.79 3.27
CA PRO A 5 -14.35 4.11 4.28
C PRO A 5 -13.68 4.84 5.45
N LYS A 6 -14.31 5.95 5.88
CA LYS A 6 -13.86 6.76 7.02
C LYS A 6 -13.62 5.88 8.24
N GLY A 7 -12.43 5.97 8.85
CA GLY A 7 -12.12 5.30 10.11
C GLY A 7 -11.47 3.92 9.97
N THR A 8 -10.89 3.60 8.82
CA THR A 8 -10.18 2.33 8.63
C THR A 8 -8.95 2.29 9.54
N THR A 9 -9.13 1.66 10.70
CA THR A 9 -8.07 1.17 11.58
C THR A 9 -7.09 0.32 10.77
N SER A 10 -5.82 0.33 11.19
CA SER A 10 -4.66 -0.23 10.51
C SER A 10 -4.88 -1.60 9.81
N ASN A 11 -5.77 -2.44 10.33
CA ASN A 11 -6.21 -3.70 9.72
C ASN A 11 -6.71 -3.62 8.26
N GLY A 12 -7.39 -2.55 7.82
CA GLY A 12 -7.89 -2.44 6.45
C GLY A 12 -6.91 -1.83 5.44
N LEU A 13 -5.76 -1.34 5.91
CA LEU A 13 -4.78 -0.67 5.03
C LEU A 13 -4.11 -1.66 4.08
N ARG A 14 -3.69 -2.83 4.58
CA ARG A 14 -3.05 -3.86 3.76
C ARG A 14 -4.00 -4.35 2.66
N GLU A 15 -5.25 -4.62 3.00
CA GLU A 15 -6.27 -5.07 2.05
C GLU A 15 -6.54 -4.01 0.98
N TYR A 16 -6.63 -2.74 1.36
CA TYR A 16 -6.80 -1.65 0.41
C TYR A 16 -5.60 -1.54 -0.55
N LEU A 17 -4.38 -1.54 -0.03
CA LEU A 17 -3.17 -1.45 -0.85
C LEU A 17 -3.05 -2.66 -1.78
N LEU A 18 -3.42 -3.85 -1.29
CA LEU A 18 -3.45 -5.06 -2.11
C LEU A 18 -4.43 -4.91 -3.27
N ARG A 19 -5.66 -4.45 -3.00
CA ARG A 19 -6.67 -4.23 -4.03
C ARG A 19 -6.21 -3.19 -5.06
N GLU A 20 -5.65 -2.07 -4.63
CA GLU A 20 -5.13 -1.04 -5.55
C GLU A 20 -3.98 -1.58 -6.41
N ALA A 21 -3.06 -2.36 -5.83
CA ALA A 21 -1.95 -2.97 -6.56
C ALA A 21 -2.46 -4.01 -7.59
N GLU A 22 -3.47 -4.81 -7.23
CA GLU A 22 -4.12 -5.76 -8.14
C GLU A 22 -4.84 -5.04 -9.27
N GLU A 23 -5.62 -4.01 -8.97
CA GLU A 23 -6.29 -3.19 -9.98
C GLU A 23 -5.27 -2.55 -10.93
N PHE A 24 -4.21 -1.96 -10.40
CA PHE A 24 -3.15 -1.35 -11.20
C PHE A 24 -2.45 -2.37 -12.12
N ARG A 25 -2.11 -3.55 -11.59
CA ARG A 25 -1.56 -4.64 -12.41
C ARG A 25 -2.56 -5.10 -13.47
N ASN A 26 -3.84 -5.23 -13.16
CA ASN A 26 -4.83 -5.68 -14.12
C ASN A 26 -5.08 -4.64 -15.23
N ILE A 27 -5.03 -3.34 -14.88
CA ILE A 27 -5.20 -2.23 -15.83
C ILE A 27 -3.96 -2.02 -16.69
N TYR A 28 -2.75 -2.14 -16.17
CA TYR A 28 -1.52 -1.78 -16.92
C TYR A 28 -0.64 -2.97 -17.29
N GLY A 29 -0.78 -4.10 -16.60
CA GLY A 29 0.03 -5.29 -16.82
C GLY A 29 -0.28 -6.01 -18.14
N TYR A 30 -1.40 -5.73 -18.81
CA TYR A 30 -1.68 -6.31 -20.13
C TYR A 30 -0.78 -5.75 -21.24
N ILE A 31 -0.11 -4.60 -20.99
CA ILE A 31 0.70 -3.89 -21.99
C ILE A 31 1.94 -4.70 -22.38
N ASP A 32 2.62 -5.28 -21.39
CA ASP A 32 3.82 -6.09 -21.60
C ASP A 32 3.95 -7.13 -20.47
N PRO A 33 4.29 -8.39 -20.77
CA PRO A 33 4.55 -9.42 -19.76
C PRO A 33 5.60 -9.03 -18.71
N LYS A 34 6.59 -8.21 -19.06
CA LYS A 34 7.59 -7.66 -18.13
C LYS A 34 6.96 -6.69 -17.14
N VAL A 35 6.09 -5.80 -17.62
CA VAL A 35 5.34 -4.88 -16.76
C VAL A 35 4.42 -5.66 -15.83
N PHE A 36 3.75 -6.70 -16.32
CA PHE A 36 2.97 -7.59 -15.46
C PHE A 36 3.81 -8.22 -14.33
N ALA A 37 5.01 -8.70 -14.65
CA ALA A 37 5.91 -9.30 -13.68
C ALA A 37 6.38 -8.27 -12.63
N GLU A 38 6.77 -7.07 -13.06
CA GLU A 38 7.16 -5.97 -12.17
C GLU A 38 6.03 -5.56 -11.22
N LEU A 39 4.81 -5.42 -11.74
CA LEU A 39 3.63 -5.05 -10.94
C LEU A 39 3.12 -6.20 -10.05
N SER A 40 3.50 -7.44 -10.33
CA SER A 40 3.17 -8.59 -9.48
C SER A 40 3.98 -8.64 -8.19
N GLY A 41 5.16 -8.03 -8.16
CA GLY A 41 6.02 -8.00 -6.96
C GLY A 41 5.35 -7.34 -5.75
N PRO A 42 4.86 -6.08 -5.87
CA PRO A 42 4.12 -5.41 -4.80
C PRO A 42 2.89 -6.19 -4.33
N VAL A 43 2.14 -6.80 -5.26
CA VAL A 43 0.96 -7.63 -4.94
C VAL A 43 1.37 -8.82 -4.05
N GLN A 44 2.42 -9.53 -4.43
CA GLN A 44 2.92 -10.67 -3.63
C GLN A 44 3.42 -10.23 -2.26
N MET A 45 4.16 -9.12 -2.17
CA MET A 45 4.63 -8.58 -0.89
C MET A 45 3.46 -8.27 0.05
N LEU A 46 2.43 -7.58 -0.45
CA LEU A 46 1.25 -7.24 0.35
C LEU A 46 0.46 -8.49 0.76
N ALA A 47 0.26 -9.44 -0.16
CA ALA A 47 -0.46 -10.69 0.08
C ALA A 47 0.27 -11.63 1.05
N SER A 48 1.61 -11.60 1.08
CA SER A 48 2.43 -12.46 1.93
C SER A 48 2.35 -12.15 3.43
N GLY A 49 1.75 -11.02 3.80
CA GLY A 49 1.71 -10.55 5.20
C GLY A 49 3.08 -10.07 5.71
N GLN A 50 4.12 -10.04 4.87
CA GLN A 50 5.44 -9.53 5.26
C GLN A 50 5.38 -8.03 5.56
N PRO A 51 6.30 -7.50 6.40
CA PRO A 51 6.44 -6.07 6.59
C PRO A 51 6.70 -5.35 5.27
N VAL A 52 5.96 -4.27 5.02
CA VAL A 52 6.10 -3.48 3.79
C VAL A 52 6.48 -2.05 4.15
N GLN A 53 7.54 -1.56 3.52
CA GLN A 53 7.92 -0.16 3.58
C GLN A 53 7.04 0.67 2.65
N LEU A 54 6.48 1.74 3.19
CA LEU A 54 5.58 2.65 2.52
C LEU A 54 6.07 4.08 2.72
N ARG A 55 5.85 4.92 1.71
CA ARG A 55 5.98 6.37 1.82
C ARG A 55 4.63 6.97 2.17
N ARG A 56 4.64 8.14 2.79
CA ARG A 56 3.40 8.86 3.15
C ARG A 56 2.48 9.09 1.96
N TYR A 57 3.03 9.40 0.78
CA TYR A 57 2.24 9.60 -0.44
C TYR A 57 1.61 8.32 -1.02
N GLN A 58 2.02 7.14 -0.55
CA GLN A 58 1.39 5.87 -0.92
C GLN A 58 0.20 5.54 -0.03
N LEU A 59 0.04 6.23 1.10
CA LEU A 59 -1.13 6.08 1.95
C LEU A 59 -2.36 6.72 1.29
N PRO A 60 -3.57 6.24 1.57
CA PRO A 60 -4.83 6.87 1.13
C PRO A 60 -4.90 8.35 1.52
N ASP A 61 -5.56 9.18 0.70
CA ASP A 61 -5.69 10.63 0.93
C ASP A 61 -6.30 10.97 2.30
N ASP A 62 -7.23 10.16 2.78
CA ASP A 62 -7.92 10.34 4.06
C ASP A 62 -7.16 9.74 5.26
N HIS A 63 -6.00 9.10 5.05
CA HIS A 63 -5.25 8.45 6.13
C HIS A 63 -4.46 9.48 6.95
N TYR A 64 -4.65 9.51 8.28
CA TYR A 64 -4.02 10.54 9.15
C TYR A 64 -2.49 10.59 8.98
N ALA A 65 -1.84 9.42 8.88
CA ALA A 65 -0.40 9.31 8.71
C ALA A 65 0.10 9.84 7.35
N ARG A 66 -0.76 10.14 6.37
CA ARG A 66 -0.31 10.80 5.14
C ARG A 66 0.16 12.23 5.42
N ASN A 67 -0.57 12.94 6.28
CA ASN A 67 -0.32 14.35 6.61
C ASN A 67 0.47 14.54 7.91
N ALA A 68 0.62 13.49 8.71
CA ALA A 68 1.28 13.57 10.02
C ALA A 68 2.78 13.26 9.93
N GLY A 69 3.63 14.22 9.55
CA GLY A 69 5.10 14.08 9.59
C GLY A 69 5.80 14.73 8.40
N GLN A 70 7.01 14.24 8.06
CA GLN A 70 7.79 14.74 6.92
C GLN A 70 7.56 13.90 5.65
N PRO A 71 7.64 14.48 4.44
CA PRO A 71 7.39 13.77 3.18
C PRO A 71 8.32 12.57 2.91
N HIS A 72 9.53 12.60 3.47
CA HIS A 72 10.57 11.58 3.28
C HIS A 72 10.51 10.44 4.29
N ASP A 73 9.62 10.53 5.28
CA ASP A 73 9.44 9.49 6.28
C ASP A 73 9.09 8.14 5.62
N VAL A 74 9.75 7.10 6.10
CA VAL A 74 9.43 5.72 5.76
C VAL A 74 8.53 5.17 6.84
N LEU A 75 7.44 4.56 6.42
CA LEU A 75 6.46 3.92 7.28
C LEU A 75 6.57 2.42 7.05
N ILE A 76 6.54 1.63 8.12
CA ILE A 76 6.53 0.18 8.06
C ILE A 76 5.12 -0.29 8.42
N LEU A 77 4.46 -0.92 7.46
CA LEU A 77 3.25 -1.70 7.71
C LEU A 77 3.68 -3.11 8.11
N ASP A 78 3.60 -3.41 9.40
CA ASP A 78 4.06 -4.70 9.94
C ASP A 78 3.10 -5.86 9.60
N ALA A 79 3.44 -7.07 10.07
CA ALA A 79 2.64 -8.27 9.88
C ALA A 79 1.32 -8.26 10.69
N ALA A 80 1.22 -7.42 11.72
CA ALA A 80 0.00 -7.18 12.49
C ALA A 80 -0.90 -6.11 11.83
N ASN A 81 -0.55 -5.66 10.61
CA ASN A 81 -1.19 -4.57 9.90
C ASN A 81 -1.16 -3.24 10.65
N VAL A 82 -0.16 -3.02 11.50
CA VAL A 82 0.04 -1.76 12.21
C VAL A 82 1.12 -0.95 11.49
N LEU A 83 0.84 0.33 11.32
CA LEU A 83 1.73 1.26 10.65
C LEU A 83 2.60 1.98 11.68
N HIS A 84 3.92 1.86 11.54
CA HIS A 84 4.90 2.51 12.41
C HIS A 84 5.87 3.37 11.60
N LEU A 85 6.47 4.37 12.21
CA LEU A 85 7.55 5.13 11.59
C LEU A 85 8.83 4.29 11.65
N GLU A 86 9.56 4.19 10.54
CA GLU A 86 10.93 3.66 10.54
C GLU A 86 11.81 4.64 11.35
N GLY A 87 12.36 4.15 12.46
CA GLY A 87 13.18 4.93 13.39
C GLY A 87 14.64 5.01 12.99
#